data_AF-A0A2N2SK58-F1
#
_entry.id   AF-A0A2N2SK58-F1
#
_cell.length_a   1.000
_cell.length_b   1.000
_cell.length_c   1.000
_cell.angle_alpha   90.00
_cell.angle_beta   90.00
_cell.angle_gamma   90.00
#
_symmetry.space_group_name_H-M   'P 1'
#
loop_
_entity.id
_entity.type
_entity.pdbx_description
1 polymer ?
#
loop_
_entity_poly.entity_id
_entity_poly.type
_entity_poly.pdbx_seq_one_letter_code
_entity_poly.pdbx_strand_id
1 'polypeptide(L)'
;TKAGGTDNFNEIRFEDKKGSEQLFIHAEKNQDIEVENDETHWVGNDRRKNIEHNETVTVGNDRTESVGNNETISIGNNLTESVGANETISVGGNRGEDVGRNETVSIGADRSVTIGNNDTHDIGKDHSVTIGSNQTLDVGKQRSTSIGTNDQLQVGKKLVIDAGDEITIKTGSASITMKKDGTIQIKGKNITVSGSGKIGIKASSDVTIKGSKIAEN
;
A
#
# COMPACT_ATOMS: atom_id res chain seq x y z
N THR A 1 7.56 37.05 -53.11
CA THR A 1 8.52 35.97 -52.83
C THR A 1 9.71 36.59 -52.12
N LYS A 2 9.91 36.32 -50.82
CA LYS A 2 11.18 36.70 -50.19
C LYS A 2 12.26 35.82 -50.83
N ALA A 3 13.24 36.45 -51.47
CA ALA A 3 14.36 35.76 -52.07
C ALA A 3 15.14 35.02 -50.98
N GLY A 4 15.36 33.71 -51.14
CA GLY A 4 16.21 32.92 -50.23
C GLY A 4 17.64 33.45 -50.27
N GLY A 5 18.12 33.93 -49.12
CA GLY A 5 19.54 34.17 -48.89
C GLY A 5 20.24 32.88 -48.49
N THR A 6 21.57 32.92 -48.31
CA THR A 6 22.38 31.77 -47.85
C THR A 6 21.97 31.20 -46.49
N ASP A 7 21.11 31.91 -45.75
CA ASP A 7 20.69 31.56 -44.39
C ASP A 7 19.32 30.85 -44.35
N ASN A 8 18.64 30.72 -45.50
CA ASN A 8 17.29 30.16 -45.65
C ASN A 8 17.24 29.27 -46.90
N PHE A 9 17.48 27.96 -46.71
CA PHE A 9 17.52 27.00 -47.82
C PHE A 9 17.00 25.63 -47.41
N ASN A 10 16.66 24.81 -48.41
CA ASN A 10 16.48 23.37 -48.25
C ASN A 10 17.69 22.66 -48.87
N GLU A 11 18.19 21.59 -48.25
CA GLU A 11 19.35 20.83 -48.76
C GLU A 11 19.09 19.32 -48.66
N ILE A 12 19.47 18.60 -49.71
CA ILE A 12 19.69 17.16 -49.68
C ILE A 12 21.12 16.94 -50.17
N ARG A 13 21.97 16.34 -49.32
CA ARG A 13 23.38 16.08 -49.63
C ARG A 13 23.72 14.62 -49.43
N PHE A 14 24.42 14.06 -50.41
CA PHE A 14 25.03 12.74 -50.38
C PHE A 14 26.55 12.88 -50.44
N GLU A 15 27.24 12.47 -49.39
CA GLU A 15 28.70 12.42 -49.31
C GLU A 15 29.13 10.95 -49.25
N ASP A 16 30.01 10.53 -50.16
CA ASP A 16 30.50 9.15 -50.29
C ASP A 16 32.03 9.07 -50.13
N LYS A 17 32.66 10.12 -49.59
CA LYS A 17 34.05 10.08 -49.19
C LYS A 17 34.23 9.08 -48.05
N LYS A 18 35.07 8.08 -48.31
CA LYS A 18 35.44 7.03 -47.36
C LYS A 18 35.72 7.58 -45.94
N GLY A 19 34.94 7.12 -44.96
CA GLY A 19 35.07 7.50 -43.54
C GLY A 19 34.43 8.84 -43.16
N SER A 20 33.68 9.46 -44.06
CA SER A 20 32.91 10.69 -43.84
C SER A 20 31.55 10.64 -44.56
N GLU A 21 31.08 9.44 -44.85
CA GLU A 21 29.84 9.20 -45.58
C GLU A 21 28.66 9.81 -44.83
N GLN A 22 27.80 10.54 -45.55
CA GLN A 22 26.66 11.19 -44.95
C GLN A 22 25.52 11.37 -45.97
N LEU A 23 24.32 11.05 -45.51
CA LEU A 23 23.09 11.60 -46.07
C LEU A 23 22.60 12.72 -45.13
N PHE A 24 22.46 13.93 -45.66
CA PHE A 24 21.91 15.07 -44.94
C PHE A 24 20.65 15.56 -45.63
N ILE A 25 19.59 15.76 -44.86
CA ILE A 25 18.31 16.31 -45.32
C ILE A 25 17.97 17.46 -44.38
N HIS A 26 17.74 18.64 -44.94
CA HIS A 26 17.34 19.85 -44.23
C HIS A 26 16.15 20.49 -44.92
N ALA A 27 15.11 20.76 -44.14
CA ALA A 27 13.94 21.51 -44.57
C ALA A 27 13.80 22.79 -43.72
N GLU A 28 13.66 23.93 -44.38
CA GLU A 28 13.56 25.26 -43.73
C GLU A 28 12.22 25.44 -42.98
N LYS A 29 11.16 24.77 -43.45
CA LYS A 29 9.80 24.97 -42.94
C LYS A 29 9.09 23.67 -42.58
N ASN A 30 8.81 22.83 -43.58
CA ASN A 30 8.09 21.57 -43.41
C ASN A 30 8.89 20.45 -44.08
N GLN A 31 8.94 19.30 -43.43
CA GLN A 31 9.35 18.04 -44.04
C GLN A 31 8.24 17.02 -43.78
N ASP A 32 7.53 16.65 -44.85
CA ASP A 32 6.49 15.63 -44.81
C ASP A 32 7.09 14.30 -45.30
N ILE A 33 6.77 13.21 -44.60
CA ILE A 33 7.17 11.84 -44.98
C ILE A 33 5.90 11.00 -44.97
N GLU A 34 5.58 10.39 -46.11
CA GLU A 34 4.42 9.52 -46.29
C GLU A 34 4.88 8.20 -46.92
N VAL A 35 4.43 7.09 -46.33
CA VAL A 35 4.74 5.74 -46.79
C VAL A 35 3.43 4.96 -46.82
N GLU A 36 2.93 4.60 -48.00
CA GLU A 36 1.59 4.02 -48.16
C GLU A 36 1.51 2.52 -47.82
N ASN A 37 2.64 1.82 -47.78
CA ASN A 37 2.69 0.38 -47.53
C ASN A 37 3.48 0.06 -46.27
N ASP A 38 4.82 0.02 -46.37
CA ASP A 38 5.69 -0.40 -45.26
C ASP A 38 6.91 0.52 -45.15
N GLU A 39 7.20 1.00 -43.93
CA GLU A 39 8.49 1.60 -43.56
C GLU A 39 9.24 0.62 -42.65
N THR A 40 10.53 0.43 -42.90
CA THR A 40 11.42 -0.28 -41.97
C THR A 40 12.62 0.61 -41.71
N HIS A 41 12.97 0.77 -40.45
CA HIS A 41 14.06 1.65 -40.03
C HIS A 41 15.02 0.90 -39.12
N TRP A 42 16.32 0.97 -39.44
CA TRP A 42 17.37 0.33 -38.64
C TRP A 42 18.53 1.29 -38.42
N VAL A 43 19.00 1.37 -37.19
CA VAL A 43 20.15 2.19 -36.77
C VAL A 43 21.14 1.27 -36.08
N GLY A 44 22.31 1.07 -36.67
CA GLY A 44 23.29 0.10 -36.18
C GLY A 44 24.06 0.53 -34.93
N ASN A 45 23.99 1.81 -34.56
CA ASN A 45 24.62 2.36 -33.35
C ASN A 45 23.60 3.22 -32.58
N ASP A 46 23.75 4.55 -32.59
CA ASP A 46 22.92 5.45 -31.77
C ASP A 46 21.86 6.20 -32.59
N ARG A 47 20.64 6.30 -32.05
CA ARG A 47 19.60 7.22 -32.53
C ARG A 47 19.38 8.33 -31.49
N ARG A 48 19.44 9.59 -31.93
CA ARG A 48 19.02 10.76 -31.12
C ARG A 48 17.83 11.44 -31.79
N LYS A 49 16.81 11.77 -31.00
CA LYS A 49 15.64 12.54 -31.43
C LYS A 49 15.42 13.69 -30.45
N ASN A 50 15.26 14.90 -30.95
CA ASN A 50 14.99 16.09 -30.14
C ASN A 50 13.79 16.81 -30.73
N ILE A 51 12.78 17.06 -29.91
CA ILE A 51 11.57 17.80 -30.27
C ILE A 51 11.52 18.99 -29.32
N GLU A 52 11.56 20.21 -29.85
CA GLU A 52 11.59 21.42 -29.02
C GLU A 52 10.23 21.78 -28.43
N HIS A 53 9.15 21.35 -29.08
CA HIS A 53 7.78 21.66 -28.70
C HIS A 53 7.01 20.38 -28.35
N ASN A 54 6.13 19.91 -29.25
CA ASN A 54 5.20 18.83 -28.95
C ASN A 54 5.45 17.62 -29.86
N GLU A 55 5.31 16.42 -29.28
CA GLU A 55 5.24 15.16 -30.00
C GLU A 55 3.87 14.52 -29.79
N THR A 56 3.31 13.92 -30.84
CA THR A 56 2.10 13.11 -30.76
C THR A 56 2.36 11.81 -31.51
N VAL A 57 2.12 10.69 -30.83
CA VAL A 57 2.25 9.34 -31.41
C VAL A 57 0.89 8.68 -31.33
N THR A 58 0.42 8.15 -32.45
CA THR A 58 -0.81 7.35 -32.53
C THR A 58 -0.45 6.02 -33.17
N VAL A 59 -0.81 4.92 -32.51
CA VAL A 59 -0.66 3.55 -33.01
C VAL A 59 -2.06 2.97 -33.12
N GLY A 60 -2.46 2.54 -34.32
CA GLY A 60 -3.85 2.11 -34.58
C GLY A 60 -4.20 0.75 -33.99
N ASN A 61 -3.22 -0.14 -33.86
CA ASN A 61 -3.35 -1.46 -33.25
C ASN A 61 -2.35 -1.60 -32.09
N ASP A 62 -1.29 -2.38 -32.26
CA ASP A 62 -0.41 -2.78 -31.18
C ASP A 62 0.92 -2.02 -31.17
N ARG A 63 1.40 -1.67 -29.97
CA ARG A 63 2.77 -1.19 -29.72
C ARG A 63 3.49 -2.22 -28.84
N THR A 64 4.67 -2.66 -29.27
CA THR A 64 5.57 -3.49 -28.46
C THR A 64 6.89 -2.74 -28.30
N GLU A 65 7.36 -2.63 -27.07
CA GLU A 65 8.62 -1.98 -26.72
C GLU A 65 9.47 -2.95 -25.90
N SER A 66 10.78 -2.99 -26.18
CA SER A 66 11.73 -3.84 -25.49
C SER A 66 13.03 -3.07 -25.27
N VAL A 67 13.38 -2.85 -24.01
CA VAL A 67 14.62 -2.19 -23.59
C VAL A 67 15.53 -3.25 -22.98
N GLY A 68 16.71 -3.47 -23.58
CA GLY A 68 17.60 -4.57 -23.16
C GLY A 68 18.36 -4.32 -21.87
N ASN A 69 18.55 -3.05 -21.49
CA ASN A 69 19.25 -2.65 -20.27
C ASN A 69 18.33 -1.79 -19.39
N ASN A 70 18.52 -0.47 -19.36
CA ASN A 70 17.81 0.44 -18.47
C ASN A 70 16.95 1.43 -19.26
N GLU A 71 15.81 1.78 -18.70
CA GLU A 71 14.94 2.87 -19.16
C GLU A 71 14.84 3.93 -18.05
N THR A 72 14.92 5.21 -18.44
CA THR A 72 14.70 6.34 -17.53
C THR A 72 13.70 7.28 -18.19
N ILE A 73 12.58 7.50 -17.51
CA ILE A 73 11.54 8.44 -17.94
C ILE A 73 11.52 9.61 -16.93
N SER A 74 11.58 10.84 -17.41
CA SER A 74 11.47 12.04 -16.59
C SER A 74 10.35 12.93 -17.11
N ILE A 75 9.38 13.23 -16.25
CA ILE A 75 8.25 14.10 -16.54
C ILE A 75 8.36 15.33 -15.64
N GLY A 76 8.44 16.52 -16.23
CA GLY A 76 8.63 17.77 -15.48
C GLY A 76 7.36 18.29 -14.80
N ASN A 77 6.18 17.95 -15.36
CA ASN A 77 4.88 18.38 -14.84
C ASN A 77 4.05 17.17 -14.40
N ASN A 78 3.07 16.74 -15.21
CA ASN A 78 2.12 15.69 -14.84
C ASN A 78 2.20 14.51 -15.81
N LEU A 79 2.07 13.30 -15.28
CA LEU A 79 1.77 12.09 -16.03
C LEU A 79 0.28 11.74 -15.85
N THR A 80 -0.39 11.34 -16.92
CA THR A 80 -1.75 10.79 -16.87
C THR A 80 -1.79 9.54 -17.73
N GLU A 81 -2.24 8.45 -17.14
CA GLU A 81 -2.33 7.15 -17.78
C GLU A 81 -3.76 6.61 -17.66
N SER A 82 -4.26 5.99 -18.73
CA SER A 82 -5.58 5.38 -18.76
C SER A 82 -5.52 4.07 -19.52
N VAL A 83 -5.95 2.99 -18.85
CA VAL A 83 -6.02 1.65 -19.41
C VAL A 83 -7.49 1.25 -19.47
N GLY A 84 -8.02 0.99 -20.67
CA GLY A 84 -9.45 0.71 -20.87
C GLY A 84 -9.91 -0.68 -20.43
N ALA A 85 -8.96 -1.63 -20.29
CA ALA A 85 -9.23 -3.00 -19.87
C ALA A 85 -8.38 -3.35 -18.63
N ASN A 86 -7.31 -4.13 -18.79
CA ASN A 86 -6.51 -4.64 -17.69
C ASN A 86 -5.07 -4.12 -17.76
N GLU A 87 -4.51 -3.83 -16.59
CA GLU A 87 -3.08 -3.57 -16.39
C GLU A 87 -2.45 -4.77 -15.67
N THR A 88 -1.21 -5.13 -16.02
CA THR A 88 -0.43 -6.15 -15.32
C THR A 88 1.01 -5.69 -15.20
N ILE A 89 1.50 -5.62 -13.97
CA ILE A 89 2.88 -5.24 -13.66
C ILE A 89 3.58 -6.44 -13.02
N SER A 90 4.70 -6.85 -13.60
CA SER A 90 5.57 -7.90 -13.03
C SER A 90 6.97 -7.35 -12.82
N VAL A 91 7.43 -7.33 -11.57
CA VAL A 91 8.77 -6.87 -11.18
C VAL A 91 9.54 -8.05 -10.61
N GLY A 92 10.63 -8.45 -11.28
CA GLY A 92 11.47 -9.58 -10.83
C GLY A 92 12.41 -9.25 -9.67
N GLY A 93 12.72 -7.97 -9.49
CA GLY A 93 13.50 -7.44 -8.37
C GLY A 93 12.64 -6.69 -7.37
N ASN A 94 13.11 -5.52 -6.93
CA ASN A 94 12.41 -4.68 -5.96
C ASN A 94 11.55 -3.61 -6.66
N ARG A 95 10.39 -3.31 -6.08
CA ARG A 95 9.60 -2.09 -6.38
C ARG A 95 9.70 -1.14 -5.19
N GLY A 96 10.11 0.09 -5.44
CA GLY A 96 10.09 1.19 -4.47
C GLY A 96 9.21 2.32 -4.99
N GLU A 97 8.45 2.94 -4.10
CA GLU A 97 7.53 4.03 -4.42
C GLU A 97 7.68 5.12 -3.36
N ASP A 98 7.88 6.36 -3.81
CA ASP A 98 8.00 7.53 -2.94
C ASP A 98 7.01 8.59 -3.41
N VAL A 99 6.10 8.97 -2.52
CA VAL A 99 5.04 9.94 -2.79
C VAL A 99 5.24 11.13 -1.85
N GLY A 100 5.79 12.22 -2.37
CA GLY A 100 6.15 13.38 -1.54
C GLY A 100 4.98 14.18 -0.93
N ARG A 101 3.74 13.87 -1.30
CA ARG A 101 2.52 14.49 -0.74
C ARG A 101 1.47 13.44 -0.38
N ASN A 102 0.43 13.30 -1.20
CA ASN A 102 -0.72 12.46 -0.91
C ASN A 102 -0.86 11.36 -1.95
N GLU A 103 -1.18 10.15 -1.51
CA GLU A 103 -1.62 9.04 -2.35
C GLU A 103 -3.12 8.82 -2.13
N THR A 104 -3.86 8.44 -3.18
CA THR A 104 -5.26 8.05 -3.06
C THR A 104 -5.51 6.84 -3.94
N VAL A 105 -5.98 5.75 -3.32
CA VAL A 105 -6.28 4.49 -3.99
C VAL A 105 -7.78 4.22 -3.86
N SER A 106 -8.46 4.02 -4.99
CA SER A 106 -9.86 3.62 -5.04
C SER A 106 -10.01 2.33 -5.83
N ILE A 107 -10.68 1.34 -5.24
CA ILE A 107 -10.90 0.02 -5.83
C ILE A 107 -12.40 -0.24 -5.79
N GLY A 108 -13.00 -0.41 -6.98
CA GLY A 108 -14.46 -0.52 -7.11
C GLY A 108 -15.06 -1.87 -6.72
N ALA A 109 -14.24 -2.92 -6.71
CA ALA A 109 -14.62 -4.27 -6.29
C ALA A 109 -13.68 -4.75 -5.17
N ASP A 110 -12.90 -5.80 -5.40
CA ASP A 110 -12.11 -6.45 -4.36
C ASP A 110 -10.61 -6.08 -4.44
N ARG A 111 -9.96 -6.03 -3.27
CA ARG A 111 -8.50 -5.97 -3.12
C ARG A 111 -8.02 -7.24 -2.42
N SER A 112 -7.11 -7.97 -3.06
CA SER A 112 -6.41 -9.10 -2.45
C SER A 112 -4.92 -8.79 -2.32
N VAL A 113 -4.34 -9.09 -1.16
CA VAL A 113 -2.92 -8.86 -0.86
C VAL A 113 -2.34 -10.14 -0.28
N THR A 114 -1.23 -10.61 -0.84
CA THR A 114 -0.48 -11.75 -0.31
C THR A 114 0.98 -11.33 -0.13
N ILE A 115 1.50 -11.51 1.08
CA ILE A 115 2.86 -11.12 1.45
C ILE A 115 3.56 -12.38 1.95
N GLY A 116 4.63 -12.78 1.26
CA GLY A 116 5.32 -14.05 1.56
C GLY A 116 6.17 -14.02 2.84
N ASN A 117 6.57 -12.83 3.28
CA ASN A 117 7.41 -12.63 4.46
C ASN A 117 6.74 -11.65 5.44
N ASN A 118 7.35 -10.49 5.69
CA ASN A 118 6.89 -9.53 6.68
C ASN A 118 6.15 -8.36 6.03
N ASP A 119 5.15 -7.86 6.73
CA ASP A 119 4.42 -6.63 6.43
C ASP A 119 4.55 -5.67 7.62
N THR A 120 5.04 -4.46 7.37
CA THR A 120 5.30 -3.46 8.40
C THR A 120 4.64 -2.14 8.00
N HIS A 121 3.81 -1.61 8.90
CA HIS A 121 3.17 -0.31 8.73
C HIS A 121 3.67 0.63 9.83
N ASP A 122 4.28 1.75 9.42
CA ASP A 122 4.64 2.85 10.32
C ASP A 122 3.78 4.07 9.98
N ILE A 123 2.91 4.48 10.91
CA ILE A 123 1.99 5.60 10.74
C ILE A 123 2.36 6.67 11.75
N GLY A 124 2.87 7.81 11.26
CA GLY A 124 3.36 8.89 12.14
C GLY A 124 2.27 9.70 12.85
N LYS A 125 1.00 9.55 12.47
CA LYS A 125 -0.16 10.21 13.08
C LYS A 125 -1.31 9.22 13.26
N ASP A 126 -2.49 9.52 12.71
CA ASP A 126 -3.70 8.75 12.93
C ASP A 126 -3.87 7.64 11.89
N HIS A 127 -4.30 6.47 12.33
CA HIS A 127 -4.76 5.36 11.48
C HIS A 127 -6.23 5.08 11.78
N SER A 128 -7.10 5.29 10.79
CA SER A 128 -8.54 5.04 10.91
C SER A 128 -8.96 3.92 9.97
N VAL A 129 -9.70 2.95 10.50
CA VAL A 129 -10.23 1.80 9.77
C VAL A 129 -11.73 1.71 9.99
N THR A 130 -12.50 1.71 8.91
CA THR A 130 -13.95 1.48 8.93
C THR A 130 -14.26 0.26 8.09
N ILE A 131 -14.98 -0.70 8.67
CA ILE A 131 -15.37 -1.95 8.01
C ILE A 131 -16.89 -2.02 8.02
N GLY A 132 -17.51 -2.04 6.84
CA GLY A 132 -18.97 -2.00 6.71
C GLY A 132 -19.67 -3.33 7.04
N SER A 133 -18.93 -4.44 7.07
CA SER A 133 -19.44 -5.77 7.38
C SER A 133 -18.53 -6.45 8.42
N ASN A 134 -17.98 -7.63 8.11
CA ASN A 134 -17.21 -8.43 9.06
C ASN A 134 -15.70 -8.18 8.96
N GLN A 135 -15.02 -8.17 10.10
CA GLN A 135 -13.56 -8.30 10.20
C GLN A 135 -13.23 -9.66 10.81
N THR A 136 -12.35 -10.43 10.16
CA THR A 136 -11.77 -11.66 10.72
C THR A 136 -10.26 -11.48 10.80
N LEU A 137 -9.68 -11.82 11.95
CA LEU A 137 -8.24 -11.77 12.18
C LEU A 137 -7.80 -13.13 12.75
N ASP A 138 -7.02 -13.87 11.97
CA ASP A 138 -6.37 -15.10 12.41
C ASP A 138 -4.88 -14.83 12.64
N VAL A 139 -4.36 -15.29 13.78
CA VAL A 139 -2.97 -15.06 14.21
C VAL A 139 -2.39 -16.38 14.66
N GLY A 140 -1.55 -16.99 13.81
CA GLY A 140 -1.02 -18.34 14.05
C GLY A 140 -0.03 -18.47 15.22
N LYS A 141 0.45 -17.36 15.78
CA LYS A 141 1.33 -17.35 16.97
C LYS A 141 0.82 -16.40 18.05
N GLN A 142 1.39 -15.21 18.17
CA GLN A 142 1.08 -14.27 19.24
C GLN A 142 0.62 -12.94 18.66
N ARG A 143 -0.42 -12.37 19.27
CA ARG A 143 -0.78 -10.96 19.12
C ARG A 143 -0.34 -10.20 20.37
N SER A 144 0.34 -9.07 20.18
CA SER A 144 0.72 -8.15 21.26
C SER A 144 0.19 -6.74 20.93
N THR A 145 -0.24 -6.00 21.94
CA THR A 145 -0.77 -4.64 21.78
C THR A 145 -0.32 -3.80 22.97
N SER A 146 0.32 -2.66 22.67
CA SER A 146 0.76 -1.68 23.66
C SER A 146 0.10 -0.35 23.35
N ILE A 147 -0.63 0.19 24.32
CA ILE A 147 -1.40 1.43 24.17
C ILE A 147 -0.87 2.43 25.20
N GLY A 148 -0.44 3.61 24.74
CA GLY A 148 0.17 4.62 25.60
C GLY A 148 -0.83 5.39 26.47
N THR A 149 -2.09 5.44 26.07
CA THR A 149 -3.16 6.15 26.79
C THR A 149 -4.32 5.20 27.10
N ASN A 150 -5.45 5.32 26.40
CA ASN A 150 -6.66 4.58 26.69
C ASN A 150 -6.96 3.57 25.58
N ASP A 151 -7.34 2.37 25.98
CA ASP A 151 -7.97 1.38 25.10
C ASP A 151 -9.45 1.26 25.46
N GLN A 152 -10.33 1.43 24.47
CA GLN A 152 -11.78 1.41 24.64
C GLN A 152 -12.41 0.35 23.74
N LEU A 153 -13.03 -0.66 24.37
CA LEU A 153 -13.77 -1.71 23.69
C LEU A 153 -15.27 -1.57 23.98
N GLN A 154 -16.05 -1.29 22.93
CA GLN A 154 -17.52 -1.29 23.00
C GLN A 154 -18.07 -2.41 22.11
N VAL A 155 -18.86 -3.31 22.71
CA VAL A 155 -19.48 -4.43 22.00
C VAL A 155 -21.00 -4.36 22.19
N GLY A 156 -21.74 -4.19 21.09
CA GLY A 156 -23.19 -3.95 21.15
C GLY A 156 -24.05 -5.15 21.55
N LYS A 157 -23.55 -6.38 21.41
CA LYS A 157 -24.30 -7.60 21.75
C LYS A 157 -23.53 -8.52 22.71
N LYS A 158 -22.58 -9.31 22.20
CA LYS A 158 -21.88 -10.35 22.97
C LYS A 158 -20.37 -10.20 22.84
N LEU A 159 -19.68 -10.08 23.96
CA LEU A 159 -18.24 -10.26 24.06
C LEU A 159 -17.95 -11.69 24.55
N VAL A 160 -17.12 -12.42 23.83
CA VAL A 160 -16.62 -13.74 24.24
C VAL A 160 -15.11 -13.63 24.41
N ILE A 161 -14.62 -14.05 25.57
CA ILE A 161 -13.19 -14.23 25.84
C ILE A 161 -13.04 -15.70 26.19
N ASP A 162 -12.40 -16.45 25.30
CA ASP A 162 -12.14 -17.88 25.47
C ASP A 162 -10.62 -18.11 25.42
N ALA A 163 -10.08 -18.73 26.46
CA ALA A 163 -8.66 -19.00 26.60
C ALA A 163 -8.45 -20.43 27.10
N GLY A 164 -7.53 -21.15 26.48
CA GLY A 164 -7.28 -22.56 26.79
C GLY A 164 -6.57 -22.82 28.12
N ASP A 165 -5.93 -21.82 28.73
CA ASP A 165 -5.16 -22.01 29.98
C ASP A 165 -5.55 -21.01 31.07
N GLU A 166 -5.44 -19.70 30.80
CA GLU A 166 -5.71 -18.66 31.79
C GLU A 166 -6.24 -17.37 31.14
N ILE A 167 -7.20 -16.72 31.81
CA ILE A 167 -7.58 -15.32 31.57
C ILE A 167 -7.17 -14.50 32.79
N THR A 168 -6.36 -13.46 32.60
CA THR A 168 -5.95 -12.54 33.66
C THR A 168 -6.29 -11.09 33.28
N ILE A 169 -7.06 -10.42 34.15
CA ILE A 169 -7.36 -8.98 34.09
C ILE A 169 -6.64 -8.32 35.25
N LYS A 170 -5.73 -7.38 34.98
CA LYS A 170 -4.83 -6.82 36.01
C LYS A 170 -4.76 -5.31 35.96
N THR A 171 -4.73 -4.67 37.13
CA THR A 171 -4.50 -3.23 37.31
C THR A 171 -3.60 -3.01 38.51
N GLY A 172 -2.35 -2.60 38.30
CA GLY A 172 -1.36 -2.48 39.38
C GLY A 172 -1.22 -3.79 40.17
N SER A 173 -1.53 -3.75 41.48
CA SER A 173 -1.52 -4.92 42.38
C SER A 173 -2.86 -5.69 42.45
N ALA A 174 -3.93 -5.20 41.81
CA ALA A 174 -5.22 -5.87 41.75
C ALA A 174 -5.31 -6.78 40.52
N SER A 175 -6.00 -7.91 40.65
CA SER A 175 -6.22 -8.85 39.53
C SER A 175 -7.46 -9.70 39.69
N ILE A 176 -8.02 -10.11 38.55
CA ILE A 176 -8.97 -11.21 38.41
C ILE A 176 -8.31 -12.24 37.49
N THR A 177 -8.17 -13.47 37.97
CA THR A 177 -7.55 -14.57 37.22
C THR A 177 -8.48 -15.77 37.19
N MET A 178 -8.77 -16.29 36.00
CA MET A 178 -9.57 -17.48 35.75
C MET A 178 -8.69 -18.54 35.09
N LYS A 179 -8.64 -19.75 35.65
CA LYS A 179 -7.79 -20.85 35.17
C LYS A 179 -8.62 -21.97 34.54
N LYS A 180 -7.99 -22.78 33.69
CA LYS A 180 -8.62 -23.95 33.04
C LYS A 180 -9.20 -24.99 33.99
N ASP A 181 -8.72 -25.05 35.24
CA ASP A 181 -9.23 -25.95 36.28
C ASP A 181 -10.52 -25.43 36.95
N GLY A 182 -11.03 -24.27 36.52
CA GLY A 182 -12.22 -23.61 37.06
C GLY A 182 -11.92 -22.68 38.25
N THR A 183 -10.67 -22.60 38.72
CA THR A 183 -10.29 -21.69 39.81
C THR A 183 -10.43 -20.24 39.36
N ILE A 184 -11.18 -19.44 40.13
CA ILE A 184 -11.29 -17.99 39.98
C ILE A 184 -10.65 -17.32 41.20
N GLN A 185 -9.66 -16.47 40.96
CA GLN A 185 -8.99 -15.67 42.00
C GLN A 185 -9.26 -14.20 41.79
N ILE A 186 -9.78 -13.53 42.83
CA ILE A 186 -9.96 -12.07 42.85
C ILE A 186 -9.05 -11.53 43.96
N LYS A 187 -8.08 -10.68 43.59
CA LYS A 187 -7.08 -10.11 44.49
C LYS A 187 -7.08 -8.59 44.41
N GLY A 188 -6.99 -7.93 45.56
CA GLY A 188 -6.87 -6.49 45.67
C GLY A 188 -6.71 -6.06 47.13
N LYS A 189 -6.25 -4.83 47.37
CA LYS A 189 -6.12 -4.27 48.73
C LYS A 189 -7.49 -4.21 49.44
N ASN A 190 -8.48 -3.69 48.74
CA ASN A 190 -9.87 -3.63 49.17
C ASN A 190 -10.72 -4.31 48.09
N ILE A 191 -11.58 -5.24 48.48
CA ILE A 191 -12.59 -5.83 47.61
C ILE A 191 -13.94 -5.46 48.20
N THR A 192 -14.69 -4.61 47.50
CA THR A 192 -16.04 -4.19 47.93
C THR A 192 -17.06 -4.90 47.05
N VAL A 193 -17.99 -5.62 47.66
CA VAL A 193 -19.09 -6.29 46.97
C VAL A 193 -20.40 -5.75 47.53
N SER A 194 -21.09 -4.94 46.73
CA SER A 194 -22.35 -4.28 47.11
C SER A 194 -23.46 -4.72 46.17
N GLY A 195 -24.57 -5.20 46.72
CA GLY A 195 -25.78 -5.55 45.98
C GLY A 195 -26.99 -4.81 46.55
N SER A 196 -27.85 -4.28 45.69
CA SER A 196 -29.17 -3.76 46.09
C SER A 196 -30.18 -4.87 46.39
N GLY A 197 -29.93 -6.08 45.88
CA GLY A 197 -30.68 -7.30 46.17
C GLY A 197 -29.89 -8.27 47.06
N LYS A 198 -30.13 -9.57 46.88
CA LYS A 198 -29.43 -10.64 47.61
C LYS A 198 -28.07 -10.95 46.98
N ILE A 199 -27.02 -10.98 47.80
CA ILE A 199 -25.74 -11.62 47.44
C ILE A 199 -25.82 -13.09 47.88
N GLY A 200 -25.70 -14.03 46.93
CA GLY A 200 -25.76 -15.46 47.20
C GLY A 200 -24.39 -16.12 47.09
N ILE A 201 -23.96 -16.80 48.15
CA ILE A 201 -22.75 -17.63 48.15
C ILE A 201 -23.18 -19.06 48.50
N LYS A 202 -22.86 -20.01 47.62
CA LYS A 202 -23.15 -21.44 47.82
C LYS A 202 -21.90 -22.23 47.48
N ALA A 203 -21.53 -23.16 48.35
CA ALA A 203 -20.47 -24.13 48.12
C ALA A 203 -21.00 -25.53 48.44
N SER A 204 -20.52 -26.55 47.71
CA SER A 204 -20.77 -27.96 48.04
C SER A 204 -19.91 -28.45 49.21
N SER A 205 -18.82 -27.74 49.48
CA SER A 205 -17.93 -27.92 50.62
C SER A 205 -17.96 -26.64 51.47
N ASP A 206 -16.82 -26.12 51.88
CA ASP A 206 -16.74 -25.01 52.83
C ASP A 206 -16.82 -23.63 52.19
N VAL A 207 -17.42 -22.69 52.93
CA VAL A 207 -17.21 -21.25 52.75
C VAL A 207 -16.35 -20.76 53.91
N THR A 208 -15.11 -20.36 53.61
CA THR A 208 -14.18 -19.80 54.61
C THR A 208 -14.14 -18.29 54.53
N ILE A 209 -14.54 -17.60 55.61
CA ILE A 209 -14.43 -16.15 55.76
C ILE A 209 -13.52 -15.87 56.95
N LYS A 210 -12.45 -15.09 56.72
CA LYS A 210 -11.48 -14.73 57.75
C LYS A 210 -11.27 -13.23 57.75
N GLY A 211 -11.36 -12.62 58.92
CA GLY A 211 -11.09 -11.21 59.15
C GLY A 211 -10.90 -10.97 60.65
N SER A 212 -10.19 -9.90 61.02
CA SER A 212 -10.07 -9.48 62.42
C SER A 212 -11.41 -9.07 63.02
N LYS A 213 -12.38 -8.66 62.18
CA LYS A 213 -13.77 -8.41 62.53
C LYS A 213 -14.68 -8.88 61.39
N ILE A 214 -15.62 -9.76 61.72
CA ILE A 214 -16.75 -10.12 60.86
C ILE A 214 -17.97 -9.60 61.60
N ALA A 215 -18.68 -8.62 61.02
CA ALA A 215 -19.88 -8.05 61.62
C ALA A 215 -21.11 -8.69 60.99
N GLU A 216 -22.03 -9.14 61.84
CA GLU A 216 -23.41 -9.48 61.48
C GLU A 216 -24.32 -8.32 61.95
N ASN A 217 -25.29 -7.94 61.12
CA ASN A 217 -26.35 -7.02 61.48
C ASN A 217 -27.66 -7.80 61.61
#